data_AF-A0A062VIE0-F1
#
_entry.id   AF-A0A062VIE0-F1
#
_cell.length_a   1.000
_cell.length_b   1.000
_cell.length_c   1.000
_cell.angle_alpha   90.00
_cell.angle_beta   90.00
_cell.angle_gamma   90.00
#
_symmetry.space_group_name_H-M   'P 1'
#
loop_
_entity.id
_entity.type
_entity.pdbx_description
1 polymer ?
#
loop_
_entity_poly.entity_id
_entity_poly.type
_entity_poly.pdbx_seq_one_letter_code
_entity_poly.pdbx_strand_id
1 'polypeptide(L)'
;MYKLGYTDEDKIVPTEPGFYVLVTTFTGDDRVQPYASSPADVLERFYVPPTNTEVPVSVVTQATPEAFVGAPFSDTALVQGATIPDGAYLVFRAYGPHPADTDPVCETPFYVSEEIPVTQAGVYQSGTTTVETAGNVYWIETLYNTDGEIITEGTCGAPGETTVVKEHPEELIVKTNAVPTVKLGDPAHDVATVTGTVPDGARLLFEAYRQDTDTATCTPDELVFTSKVIDLDGPGEYASDEVIFEKAGTYYWVETVTDQDGTILHRGVCGAPYETTTVTDTPDEPGKPDVPGELAHTGGGDWWPLGLAGGLMAAATGGVLLFGRRLAIARERAGYVRDEDLPFEEFKAQFEGAKED
;
A
#
# COMPACT_ATOMS: atom_id res chain seq x y z
N MET A 1 -1.89 -7.92 5.90
CA MET A 1 -3.15 -8.12 5.16
C MET A 1 -3.06 -9.48 4.46
N TYR A 2 -3.98 -10.41 4.73
CA TYR A 2 -4.01 -11.69 4.00
C TYR A 2 -4.51 -11.44 2.57
N LYS A 3 -3.74 -11.87 1.56
CA LYS A 3 -4.15 -11.84 0.15
C LYS A 3 -5.06 -13.04 -0.10
N LEU A 4 -6.36 -12.86 0.09
CA LEU A 4 -7.37 -13.88 -0.24
C LEU A 4 -7.78 -13.69 -1.71
N GLY A 5 -7.57 -14.69 -2.57
CA GLY A 5 -8.19 -14.76 -3.90
C GLY A 5 -7.56 -13.90 -5.00
N TYR A 6 -6.26 -13.61 -4.96
CA TYR A 6 -5.57 -12.76 -5.96
C TYR A 6 -4.36 -13.46 -6.58
N THR A 7 -4.50 -14.74 -6.92
CA THR A 7 -3.56 -15.43 -7.82
C THR A 7 -4.18 -15.59 -9.20
N ASP A 8 -3.39 -15.95 -10.22
CA ASP A 8 -3.93 -16.27 -11.55
C ASP A 8 -4.93 -17.44 -11.52
N GLU A 9 -4.87 -18.29 -10.47
CA GLU A 9 -5.81 -19.39 -10.25
C GLU A 9 -7.21 -18.90 -9.85
N ASP A 10 -7.31 -17.70 -9.27
CA ASP A 10 -8.57 -17.09 -8.82
C ASP A 10 -9.22 -16.20 -9.90
N LYS A 11 -8.65 -16.16 -11.11
CA LYS A 11 -9.10 -15.28 -12.19
C LYS A 11 -10.52 -15.61 -12.63
N ILE A 12 -11.43 -14.64 -12.46
CA ILE A 12 -12.79 -14.72 -12.98
C ILE A 12 -12.79 -14.23 -14.42
N VAL A 13 -13.13 -15.12 -15.36
CA VAL A 13 -13.26 -14.81 -16.80
C VAL A 13 -14.69 -15.10 -17.24
N PRO A 14 -15.58 -14.09 -17.19
CA PRO A 14 -16.93 -14.22 -17.71
C PRO A 14 -16.92 -14.62 -19.19
N THR A 15 -17.72 -15.62 -19.55
CA THR A 15 -17.87 -16.08 -20.94
C THR A 15 -19.10 -15.51 -21.64
N GLU A 16 -19.97 -14.82 -20.90
CA GLU A 16 -21.22 -14.28 -21.41
C GLU A 16 -21.38 -12.80 -21.04
N PRO A 17 -22.11 -12.02 -21.84
CA PRO A 17 -22.49 -10.66 -21.48
C PRO A 17 -23.49 -10.63 -20.33
N GLY A 18 -23.37 -9.66 -19.43
CA GLY A 18 -24.32 -9.49 -18.34
C GLY A 18 -23.73 -8.78 -17.13
N PHE A 19 -24.55 -8.59 -16.11
CA PHE A 19 -24.09 -8.14 -14.80
C PHE A 19 -23.61 -9.33 -13.98
N TYR A 20 -22.40 -9.22 -13.46
CA TYR A 20 -21.79 -10.17 -12.55
C TYR A 20 -21.63 -9.50 -11.19
N VAL A 21 -21.86 -10.25 -10.12
CA VAL A 21 -21.66 -9.79 -8.74
C VAL A 21 -20.64 -10.69 -8.07
N LEU A 22 -19.64 -10.10 -7.44
CA LEU A 22 -18.66 -10.81 -6.65
C LEU A 22 -19.26 -11.11 -5.26
N VAL A 23 -19.43 -12.41 -4.98
CA VAL A 23 -19.88 -12.87 -3.67
C VAL A 23 -18.72 -13.53 -2.96
N THR A 24 -18.20 -12.85 -1.94
CA THR A 24 -17.15 -13.40 -1.08
C THR A 24 -17.82 -14.12 0.07
N THR A 25 -17.44 -15.38 0.28
CA THR A 25 -17.90 -16.17 1.42
C THR A 25 -16.71 -16.65 2.25
N PHE A 26 -16.89 -16.62 3.56
CA PHE A 26 -15.95 -17.11 4.55
C PHE A 26 -16.75 -17.97 5.53
N THR A 27 -16.38 -19.24 5.67
CA THR A 27 -17.13 -20.22 6.47
C THR A 27 -17.04 -19.96 7.99
N GLY A 28 -16.18 -19.03 8.40
CA GLY A 28 -15.87 -18.83 9.81
C GLY A 28 -14.75 -19.75 10.28
N ASP A 29 -14.11 -19.37 11.38
CA ASP A 29 -13.21 -20.21 12.16
C ASP A 29 -13.46 -19.97 13.66
N ASP A 30 -12.65 -20.58 14.53
CA ASP A 30 -12.77 -20.45 15.99
C ASP A 30 -12.60 -19.02 16.51
N ARG A 31 -12.15 -18.08 15.67
CA ARG A 31 -11.88 -16.67 16.02
C ARG A 31 -12.80 -15.69 15.29
N VAL A 32 -13.28 -16.03 14.09
CA VAL A 32 -14.05 -15.13 13.21
C VAL A 32 -15.34 -15.80 12.76
N GLN A 33 -16.47 -15.13 12.94
CA GLN A 33 -17.78 -15.64 12.50
C GLN A 33 -17.84 -15.81 10.97
N PRO A 34 -18.67 -16.74 10.47
CA PRO A 34 -18.94 -16.83 9.04
C PRO A 34 -19.43 -15.50 8.48
N TYR A 35 -18.99 -15.20 7.26
CA TYR A 35 -19.36 -14.00 6.52
C TYR A 35 -19.72 -14.36 5.08
N ALA A 36 -20.72 -13.67 4.52
CA ALA A 36 -21.00 -13.68 3.10
C ALA A 36 -21.35 -12.26 2.66
N SER A 37 -20.73 -11.77 1.59
CA SER A 37 -21.13 -10.48 1.01
C SER A 37 -22.50 -10.60 0.35
N SER A 38 -23.22 -9.48 0.27
CA SER A 38 -24.57 -9.47 -0.30
C SER A 38 -24.48 -9.61 -1.83
N PRO A 39 -25.24 -10.54 -2.45
CA PRO A 39 -25.35 -10.58 -3.91
C PRO A 39 -26.13 -9.39 -4.48
N ALA A 40 -26.74 -8.57 -3.62
CA ALA A 40 -27.37 -7.31 -3.99
C ALA A 40 -26.45 -6.10 -3.77
N ASP A 41 -25.20 -6.29 -3.35
CA ASP A 41 -24.25 -5.19 -3.20
C ASP A 41 -23.89 -4.63 -4.58
N VAL A 42 -24.33 -3.40 -4.83
CA VAL A 42 -24.10 -2.71 -6.10
C VAL A 42 -22.62 -2.35 -6.30
N LEU A 43 -21.83 -2.27 -5.23
CA LEU A 43 -20.40 -1.99 -5.30
C LEU A 43 -19.58 -3.23 -5.71
N GLU A 44 -20.12 -4.43 -5.52
CA GLU A 44 -19.52 -5.70 -5.95
C GLU A 44 -19.99 -6.14 -7.34
N ARG A 45 -20.72 -5.26 -8.07
CA ARG A 45 -21.30 -5.57 -9.38
C ARG A 45 -20.48 -4.96 -10.52
N PHE A 46 -20.16 -5.76 -11.52
CA PHE A 46 -19.57 -5.30 -12.77
C PHE A 46 -20.38 -5.79 -13.98
N TYR A 47 -20.27 -5.07 -15.10
CA TYR A 47 -20.99 -5.38 -16.34
C TYR A 47 -20.02 -5.85 -17.41
N VAL A 48 -20.35 -6.97 -18.03
CA VAL A 48 -19.67 -7.50 -19.21
C VAL A 48 -20.54 -7.17 -20.42
N PRO A 49 -20.09 -6.30 -21.32
CA PRO A 49 -20.88 -5.91 -22.47
C PRO A 49 -20.98 -7.04 -23.51
N PRO A 50 -22.01 -7.03 -24.37
CA PRO A 50 -22.10 -7.92 -25.52
C PRO A 50 -20.85 -7.87 -26.39
N THR A 51 -20.44 -9.02 -26.93
CA THR A 51 -19.42 -9.08 -27.99
C THR A 51 -19.78 -8.11 -29.11
N ASN A 52 -18.81 -7.30 -29.55
CA ASN A 52 -18.94 -6.19 -30.51
C ASN A 52 -19.63 -4.91 -30.00
N THR A 53 -19.81 -4.75 -28.68
CA THR A 53 -20.11 -3.42 -28.14
C THR A 53 -18.83 -2.60 -28.15
N GLU A 54 -18.82 -1.51 -28.92
CA GLU A 54 -17.74 -0.52 -28.84
C GLU A 54 -17.78 0.15 -27.47
N VAL A 55 -16.90 -0.29 -26.57
CA VAL A 55 -16.60 0.44 -25.35
C VAL A 55 -15.43 1.37 -25.69
N PRO A 56 -15.63 2.70 -25.65
CA PRO A 56 -14.57 3.65 -25.96
C PRO A 56 -13.40 3.43 -25.01
N VAL A 57 -12.19 3.67 -25.51
CA VAL A 57 -11.00 3.59 -24.66
C VAL A 57 -11.08 4.68 -23.61
N SER A 58 -10.86 4.31 -22.36
CA SER A 58 -10.80 5.23 -21.23
C SER A 58 -9.61 4.88 -20.36
N VAL A 59 -9.06 5.90 -19.70
CA VAL A 59 -7.97 5.74 -18.75
C VAL A 59 -8.41 6.39 -17.45
N VAL A 60 -8.14 5.69 -16.35
CA VAL A 60 -8.33 6.21 -14.99
C VAL A 60 -7.06 5.91 -14.22
N THR A 61 -6.51 6.91 -13.56
CA THR A 61 -5.24 6.82 -12.84
C THR A 61 -5.42 6.83 -11.33
N GLN A 62 -4.34 6.56 -10.61
CA GLN A 62 -4.27 6.64 -9.18
C GLN A 62 -2.82 6.83 -8.73
N ALA A 63 -2.53 8.07 -8.37
CA ALA A 63 -1.25 8.41 -7.77
C ALA A 63 -1.10 7.76 -6.39
N THR A 64 0.16 7.55 -6.00
CA THR A 64 0.54 7.32 -4.61
C THR A 64 -0.04 8.47 -3.77
N PRO A 65 -0.95 8.21 -2.80
CA PRO A 65 -1.69 9.31 -2.17
C PRO A 65 -0.81 10.26 -1.35
N GLU A 66 0.19 9.71 -0.68
CA GLU A 66 1.11 10.45 0.17
C GLU A 66 2.52 9.90 0.03
N ALA A 67 3.51 10.78 0.11
CA ALA A 67 4.92 10.45 0.19
C ALA A 67 5.62 11.42 1.15
N PHE A 68 6.80 11.06 1.64
CA PHE A 68 7.67 12.02 2.30
C PHE A 68 8.67 12.60 1.31
N VAL A 69 9.24 13.76 1.62
CA VAL A 69 10.38 14.33 0.88
C VAL A 69 11.48 13.28 0.71
N GLY A 70 12.04 13.17 -0.50
CA GLY A 70 13.06 12.19 -0.89
C GLY A 70 12.54 10.76 -1.11
N ALA A 71 11.34 10.40 -0.63
CA ALA A 71 10.78 9.07 -0.82
C ALA A 71 10.26 8.89 -2.26
N PRO A 72 10.46 7.71 -2.89
CA PRO A 72 9.96 7.45 -4.23
C PRO A 72 8.43 7.29 -4.22
N PHE A 73 7.79 7.83 -5.24
CA PHE A 73 6.35 7.69 -5.48
C PHE A 73 6.05 7.56 -6.97
N SER A 74 4.86 7.06 -7.29
CA SER A 74 4.43 6.78 -8.68
C SER A 74 2.92 6.94 -8.85
N ASP A 75 2.46 6.75 -10.09
CA ASP A 75 1.07 6.69 -10.50
C ASP A 75 0.78 5.39 -11.26
N THR A 76 -0.47 4.95 -11.22
CA THR A 76 -0.99 3.72 -11.81
C THR A 76 -2.20 4.00 -12.67
N ALA A 77 -2.15 3.70 -13.96
CA ALA A 77 -3.29 3.77 -14.87
C ALA A 77 -4.00 2.44 -15.02
N LEU A 78 -5.33 2.48 -15.04
CA LEU A 78 -6.20 1.43 -15.55
C LEU A 78 -6.73 1.86 -16.92
N VAL A 79 -6.27 1.17 -17.97
CA VAL A 79 -6.78 1.35 -19.33
C VAL A 79 -7.91 0.36 -19.57
N GLN A 80 -9.06 0.86 -20.00
CA GLN A 80 -10.25 0.07 -20.32
C GLN A 80 -10.73 0.38 -21.73
N GLY A 81 -11.39 -0.58 -22.38
CA GLY A 81 -11.93 -0.43 -23.72
C GLY A 81 -12.04 -1.78 -24.43
N ALA A 82 -12.96 -1.90 -25.38
CA ALA A 82 -13.17 -3.14 -26.11
C ALA A 82 -12.09 -3.37 -27.18
N THR A 83 -11.50 -2.29 -27.71
CA THR A 83 -10.46 -2.36 -28.75
C THR A 83 -9.46 -1.23 -28.52
N ILE A 84 -8.25 -1.59 -28.12
CA ILE A 84 -7.14 -0.64 -28.02
C ILE A 84 -6.52 -0.50 -29.43
N PRO A 85 -6.30 0.71 -29.94
CA PRO A 85 -5.66 0.91 -31.24
C PRO A 85 -4.25 0.32 -31.28
N ASP A 86 -3.88 -0.27 -32.42
CA ASP A 86 -2.54 -0.79 -32.64
C ASP A 86 -1.49 0.33 -32.51
N GLY A 87 -0.42 0.04 -31.78
CA GLY A 87 0.67 0.99 -31.53
C GLY A 87 0.31 2.12 -30.55
N ALA A 88 -0.81 2.03 -29.83
CA ALA A 88 -1.12 2.97 -28.75
C ALA A 88 -0.08 2.89 -27.62
N TYR A 89 0.18 4.04 -27.00
CA TYR A 89 1.12 4.13 -25.88
C TYR A 89 0.67 5.19 -24.87
N LEU A 90 1.05 4.99 -23.62
CA LEU A 90 0.71 5.84 -22.49
C LEU A 90 1.96 6.59 -22.01
N VAL A 91 1.79 7.87 -21.68
CA VAL A 91 2.83 8.72 -21.07
C VAL A 91 2.25 9.38 -19.82
N PHE A 92 2.99 9.32 -18.72
CA PHE A 92 2.67 10.02 -17.48
C PHE A 92 3.55 11.25 -17.32
N ARG A 93 2.98 12.31 -16.79
CA ARG A 93 3.68 13.56 -16.47
C ARG A 93 3.35 13.98 -15.04
N ALA A 94 4.36 14.36 -14.27
CA ALA A 94 4.18 14.89 -12.93
C ALA A 94 4.62 16.36 -12.85
N TYR A 95 3.82 17.17 -12.14
CA TYR A 95 3.95 18.62 -12.02
C TYR A 95 4.00 19.03 -10.55
N GLY A 96 4.77 20.08 -10.24
CA GLY A 96 4.99 20.54 -8.87
C GLY A 96 6.35 20.09 -8.30
N PRO A 97 6.51 20.01 -6.96
CA PRO A 97 5.48 20.22 -5.94
C PRO A 97 4.96 21.67 -5.91
N HIS A 98 3.65 21.84 -5.67
CA HIS A 98 3.02 23.14 -5.43
C HIS A 98 2.53 23.25 -3.98
N PRO A 99 2.44 24.46 -3.38
CA PRO A 99 1.89 24.63 -2.04
C PRO A 99 0.48 24.02 -1.94
N ALA A 100 0.19 23.33 -0.83
CA ALA A 100 -1.03 22.55 -0.68
C ALA A 100 -2.33 23.38 -0.82
N ASP A 101 -2.28 24.67 -0.49
CA ASP A 101 -3.42 25.59 -0.49
C ASP A 101 -3.56 26.38 -1.81
N THR A 102 -2.94 25.91 -2.89
CA THR A 102 -3.01 26.55 -4.21
C THR A 102 -3.80 25.70 -5.22
N ASP A 103 -4.39 26.38 -6.20
CA ASP A 103 -5.07 25.69 -7.31
C ASP A 103 -4.07 24.79 -8.07
N PRO A 104 -4.51 23.62 -8.59
CA PRO A 104 -3.65 22.75 -9.37
C PRO A 104 -3.05 23.44 -10.60
N VAL A 105 -1.73 23.32 -10.77
CA VAL A 105 -0.99 23.86 -11.92
C VAL A 105 -0.21 22.74 -12.59
N CYS A 106 -0.42 22.56 -13.90
CA CYS A 106 0.24 21.53 -14.70
C CYS A 106 0.80 22.11 -16.01
N GLU A 107 1.75 23.03 -15.89
CA GLU A 107 2.34 23.71 -17.06
C GLU A 107 3.64 23.05 -17.54
N THR A 108 4.60 22.88 -16.63
CA THR A 108 5.91 22.28 -16.92
C THR A 108 6.12 21.05 -16.06
N PRO A 109 6.21 19.85 -16.63
CA PRO A 109 6.44 18.66 -15.85
C PRO A 109 7.90 18.60 -15.38
N PHE A 110 8.12 18.16 -14.14
CA PHE A 110 9.47 17.81 -13.68
C PHE A 110 9.80 16.34 -13.99
N TYR A 111 8.77 15.51 -14.16
CA TYR A 111 8.88 14.10 -14.50
C TYR A 111 8.03 13.76 -15.73
N VAL A 112 8.61 12.98 -16.64
CA VAL A 112 7.91 12.39 -17.80
C VAL A 112 8.35 10.93 -17.88
N SER A 113 7.39 10.01 -17.95
CA SER A 113 7.70 8.59 -18.11
C SER A 113 8.24 8.28 -19.52
N GLU A 114 8.86 7.12 -19.68
CA GLU A 114 9.02 6.51 -21.00
C GLU A 114 7.64 6.25 -21.65
N GLU A 115 7.62 6.07 -22.96
CA GLU A 115 6.42 5.62 -23.67
C GLU A 115 6.13 4.15 -23.30
N ILE A 116 4.95 3.91 -22.73
CA ILE A 116 4.53 2.58 -22.29
C ILE A 116 3.59 2.00 -23.34
N PRO A 117 3.96 0.93 -24.07
CA PRO A 117 3.09 0.33 -25.06
C PRO A 117 1.82 -0.21 -24.41
N VAL A 118 0.66 0.17 -24.96
CA VAL A 118 -0.66 -0.28 -24.50
C VAL A 118 -1.24 -1.18 -25.56
N THR A 119 -1.07 -2.50 -25.39
CA THR A 119 -1.54 -3.49 -26.38
C THR A 119 -2.89 -4.12 -26.01
N GLN A 120 -3.36 -3.89 -24.78
CA GLN A 120 -4.62 -4.43 -24.26
C GLN A 120 -5.13 -3.58 -23.08
N ALA A 121 -6.40 -3.76 -22.72
CA ALA A 121 -6.90 -3.26 -21.44
C ALA A 121 -6.10 -3.87 -20.28
N GLY A 122 -5.79 -3.08 -19.27
CA GLY A 122 -4.91 -3.52 -18.19
C GLY A 122 -4.42 -2.40 -17.30
N VAL A 123 -3.53 -2.77 -16.38
CA VAL A 123 -2.92 -1.85 -15.42
C VAL A 123 -1.49 -1.52 -15.87
N TYR A 124 -1.16 -0.24 -15.87
CA TYR A 124 0.12 0.31 -16.33
C TYR A 124 0.71 1.23 -15.26
N GLN A 125 2.04 1.21 -15.12
CA GLN A 125 2.76 1.93 -14.07
C GLN A 125 3.55 3.07 -14.67
N SER A 126 3.53 4.25 -14.04
CA SER A 126 4.27 5.42 -14.51
C SER A 126 5.79 5.30 -14.40
N GLY A 127 6.30 4.38 -13.56
CA GLY A 127 7.64 4.46 -13.00
C GLY A 127 7.68 5.38 -11.77
N THR A 128 8.78 5.36 -11.01
CA THR A 128 8.92 6.15 -9.77
C THR A 128 9.68 7.46 -9.99
N THR A 129 9.36 8.46 -9.18
CA THR A 129 10.08 9.73 -9.09
C THR A 129 10.16 10.21 -7.63
N THR A 130 10.94 11.24 -7.36
CA THR A 130 11.15 11.84 -6.03
C THR A 130 11.12 13.36 -6.12
N VAL A 131 10.93 14.04 -4.99
CA VAL A 131 11.04 15.50 -4.86
C VAL A 131 11.73 15.88 -3.56
N GLU A 132 12.36 17.05 -3.55
CA GLU A 132 13.18 17.55 -2.43
C GLU A 132 12.45 18.54 -1.50
N THR A 133 11.16 18.79 -1.75
CA THR A 133 10.35 19.74 -0.97
C THR A 133 8.93 19.24 -0.80
N ALA A 134 8.29 19.53 0.33
CA ALA A 134 6.89 19.22 0.53
C ALA A 134 5.95 20.04 -0.38
N GLY A 135 4.76 19.49 -0.63
CA GLY A 135 3.73 20.08 -1.47
C GLY A 135 2.92 19.02 -2.21
N ASN A 136 1.99 19.48 -3.05
CA ASN A 136 1.19 18.62 -3.91
C ASN A 136 1.90 18.40 -5.25
N VAL A 137 2.06 17.14 -5.64
CA VAL A 137 2.48 16.75 -6.99
C VAL A 137 1.25 16.28 -7.76
N TYR A 138 0.99 16.87 -8.92
CA TYR A 138 -0.13 16.54 -9.77
C TYR A 138 0.30 15.65 -10.93
N TRP A 139 -0.50 14.63 -11.25
CA TRP A 139 -0.24 13.70 -12.34
C TRP A 139 -1.18 13.98 -13.52
N ILE A 140 -0.66 13.82 -14.74
CA ILE A 140 -1.44 13.77 -15.98
C ILE A 140 -0.94 12.60 -16.80
N GLU A 141 -1.83 11.68 -17.10
CA GLU A 141 -1.67 10.61 -18.07
C GLU A 141 -2.22 11.03 -19.44
N THR A 142 -1.50 10.70 -20.50
CA THR A 142 -1.99 10.90 -21.87
C THR A 142 -1.80 9.61 -22.65
N LEU A 143 -2.90 9.08 -23.19
CA LEU A 143 -2.89 7.95 -24.10
C LEU A 143 -2.87 8.47 -25.53
N TYR A 144 -1.90 8.00 -26.31
CA TYR A 144 -1.72 8.37 -27.71
C TYR A 144 -1.99 7.18 -28.63
N ASN A 145 -2.34 7.48 -29.89
CA ASN A 145 -2.28 6.49 -30.97
C ASN A 145 -0.85 6.38 -31.53
N THR A 146 -0.63 5.47 -32.49
CA THR A 146 0.69 5.25 -33.11
C THR A 146 1.26 6.47 -33.84
N ASP A 147 0.42 7.43 -34.23
CA ASP A 147 0.82 8.65 -34.94
C ASP A 147 1.11 9.82 -33.98
N GLY A 148 0.93 9.60 -32.66
CA GLY A 148 1.13 10.60 -31.62
C GLY A 148 -0.07 11.54 -31.41
N GLU A 149 -1.25 11.21 -31.92
CA GLU A 149 -2.48 11.94 -31.63
C GLU A 149 -3.08 11.47 -30.30
N ILE A 150 -3.63 12.42 -29.54
CA ILE A 150 -4.22 12.15 -28.22
C ILE A 150 -5.56 11.40 -28.39
N ILE A 151 -5.65 10.23 -27.75
CA ILE A 151 -6.89 9.47 -27.59
C ILE A 151 -7.63 9.96 -26.35
N THR A 152 -6.93 10.05 -25.22
CA THR A 152 -7.45 10.59 -23.96
C THR A 152 -6.33 11.22 -23.14
N GLU A 153 -6.68 12.21 -22.34
CA GLU A 153 -5.76 12.94 -21.47
C GLU A 153 -6.43 13.23 -20.13
N GLY A 154 -5.66 13.05 -19.05
CA GLY A 154 -6.04 13.39 -17.70
C GLY A 154 -6.22 14.90 -17.50
N THR A 155 -6.94 15.27 -16.45
CA THR A 155 -7.12 16.67 -16.06
C THR A 155 -6.29 16.99 -14.83
N CYS A 156 -5.55 18.09 -14.87
CA CYS A 156 -4.77 18.57 -13.73
C CYS A 156 -5.61 18.67 -12.45
N GLY A 157 -5.14 18.04 -11.37
CA GLY A 157 -5.84 18.06 -10.07
C GLY A 157 -7.15 17.27 -10.05
N ALA A 158 -7.38 16.39 -11.02
CA ALA A 158 -8.48 15.43 -10.93
C ALA A 158 -8.35 14.60 -9.63
N PRO A 159 -9.47 14.17 -9.03
CA PRO A 159 -9.45 13.47 -7.75
C PRO A 159 -8.47 12.32 -7.75
N GLY A 160 -7.44 12.39 -6.92
CA GLY A 160 -6.35 11.42 -6.72
C GLY A 160 -5.35 11.28 -7.89
N GLU A 161 -5.35 12.22 -8.82
CA GLU A 161 -4.17 12.56 -9.64
C GLU A 161 -3.20 13.43 -8.82
N THR A 162 -3.06 13.13 -7.53
CA THR A 162 -2.31 13.98 -6.60
C THR A 162 -1.60 13.12 -5.58
N THR A 163 -0.29 13.31 -5.50
CA THR A 163 0.54 12.84 -4.39
C THR A 163 0.77 14.01 -3.45
N VAL A 164 0.38 13.86 -2.17
CA VAL A 164 0.68 14.83 -1.13
C VAL A 164 2.04 14.50 -0.54
N VAL A 165 3.05 15.32 -0.85
CA VAL A 165 4.40 15.17 -0.31
C VAL A 165 4.51 15.94 0.99
N LYS A 166 4.87 15.25 2.06
CA LYS A 166 5.00 15.79 3.42
C LYS A 166 6.45 15.94 3.82
N GLU A 167 6.71 16.92 4.67
CA GLU A 167 7.98 16.97 5.40
C GLU A 167 8.08 15.79 6.35
N HIS A 168 9.32 15.38 6.62
CA HIS A 168 9.58 14.44 7.71
C HIS A 168 9.30 15.11 9.06
N PRO A 169 8.91 14.34 10.09
CA PRO A 169 8.76 14.90 11.44
C PRO A 169 10.04 15.57 11.94
N GLU A 170 9.95 16.55 12.85
CA GLU A 170 11.16 17.18 13.39
C GLU A 170 11.96 16.22 14.31
N GLU A 171 11.27 15.33 15.01
CA GLU A 171 11.89 14.37 15.93
C GLU A 171 12.44 13.16 15.18
N LEU A 172 13.69 12.77 15.48
CA LEU A 172 14.29 11.53 15.02
C LEU A 172 13.55 10.32 15.62
N ILE A 173 13.01 9.48 14.75
CA ILE A 173 12.32 8.24 15.14
C ILE A 173 12.99 7.07 14.44
N VAL A 174 13.38 6.07 15.21
CA VAL A 174 13.98 4.84 14.71
C VAL A 174 13.08 3.67 15.10
N LYS A 175 12.77 2.82 14.13
CA LYS A 175 12.08 1.54 14.35
C LYS A 175 12.84 0.46 13.63
N THR A 176 13.00 -0.69 14.25
CA THR A 176 13.76 -1.80 13.69
C THR A 176 12.87 -3.03 13.46
N ASN A 177 13.39 -3.98 12.69
CA ASN A 177 12.70 -5.20 12.32
C ASN A 177 13.73 -6.25 11.92
N ALA A 178 14.08 -7.10 12.88
CA ALA A 178 14.99 -8.20 12.68
C ALA A 178 14.33 -9.34 11.91
N VAL A 179 15.14 -10.11 11.16
CA VAL A 179 14.69 -11.38 10.59
C VAL A 179 14.24 -12.29 11.75
N PRO A 180 12.97 -12.70 11.83
CA PRO A 180 12.41 -13.28 13.05
C PRO A 180 12.91 -14.70 13.34
N THR A 181 13.18 -15.48 12.30
CA THR A 181 13.68 -16.86 12.41
C THR A 181 14.66 -17.15 11.28
N VAL A 182 15.79 -17.78 11.60
CA VAL A 182 16.75 -18.32 10.63
C VAL A 182 17.18 -19.73 11.03
N LYS A 183 17.66 -20.53 10.08
CA LYS A 183 18.27 -21.83 10.42
C LYS A 183 19.70 -21.63 10.87
N LEU A 184 20.21 -22.56 11.67
CA LEU A 184 21.62 -22.56 12.03
C LEU A 184 22.49 -22.62 10.75
N GLY A 185 23.36 -21.62 10.61
CA GLY A 185 24.22 -21.46 9.43
C GLY A 185 23.68 -20.52 8.35
N ASP A 186 22.41 -20.10 8.43
CA ASP A 186 21.83 -19.08 7.54
C ASP A 186 22.12 -17.67 8.09
N PRO A 187 22.25 -16.65 7.20
CA PRO A 187 22.46 -15.28 7.62
C PRO A 187 21.20 -14.67 8.25
N ALA A 188 21.41 -13.87 9.30
CA ALA A 188 20.44 -12.98 9.91
C ALA A 188 20.90 -11.52 9.76
N HIS A 189 19.94 -10.60 9.80
CA HIS A 189 20.19 -9.17 9.85
C HIS A 189 18.99 -8.46 10.50
N ASP A 190 19.15 -7.16 10.69
CA ASP A 190 18.13 -6.24 11.20
C ASP A 190 18.10 -4.99 10.34
N VAL A 191 16.93 -4.37 10.22
CA VAL A 191 16.67 -3.21 9.37
C VAL A 191 16.02 -2.11 10.19
N ALA A 192 16.68 -0.95 10.26
CA ALA A 192 16.11 0.26 10.84
C ALA A 192 15.41 1.10 9.78
N THR A 193 14.14 1.42 10.02
CA THR A 193 13.43 2.53 9.37
C THR A 193 13.63 3.79 10.21
N VAL A 194 14.39 4.73 9.66
CA VAL A 194 14.64 6.06 10.24
C VAL A 194 13.68 7.06 9.61
N THR A 195 12.94 7.78 10.45
CA THR A 195 12.06 8.87 10.03
C THR A 195 12.35 10.12 10.85
N GLY A 196 11.99 11.27 10.31
CA GLY A 196 12.19 12.55 10.99
C GLY A 196 13.49 13.27 10.64
N THR A 197 13.85 14.30 11.39
CA THR A 197 15.08 15.06 11.09
C THR A 197 16.30 14.28 11.59
N VAL A 198 17.16 13.89 10.65
CA VAL A 198 18.43 13.23 10.95
C VAL A 198 19.52 14.30 11.12
N PRO A 199 20.16 14.43 12.29
CA PRO A 199 21.24 15.38 12.48
C PRO A 199 22.45 15.07 11.59
N ASP A 200 23.12 16.11 11.10
CA ASP A 200 24.34 15.97 10.29
C ASP A 200 25.40 15.13 11.03
N GLY A 201 25.91 14.11 10.35
CA GLY A 201 26.93 13.21 10.90
C GLY A 201 26.40 12.20 11.93
N ALA A 202 25.09 12.02 12.02
CA ALA A 202 24.50 10.95 12.81
C ALA A 202 24.91 9.57 12.29
N ARG A 203 25.12 8.64 13.22
CA ARG A 203 25.65 7.29 12.96
C ARG A 203 24.80 6.24 13.65
N LEU A 204 24.48 5.18 12.93
CA LEU A 204 23.72 4.03 13.40
C LEU A 204 24.64 2.81 13.57
N LEU A 205 24.41 2.05 14.63
CA LEU A 205 25.08 0.80 14.94
C LEU A 205 24.04 -0.23 15.41
N PHE A 206 24.18 -1.48 14.97
CA PHE A 206 23.41 -2.60 15.46
C PHE A 206 24.29 -3.55 16.29
N GLU A 207 23.73 -4.05 17.37
CA GLU A 207 24.32 -5.07 18.22
C GLU A 207 23.35 -6.22 18.38
N ALA A 208 23.85 -7.47 18.35
CA ALA A 208 23.03 -8.64 18.67
C ALA A 208 23.58 -9.35 19.90
N TYR A 209 22.66 -9.74 20.79
CA TYR A 209 22.94 -10.34 22.08
C TYR A 209 22.31 -11.73 22.16
N ARG A 210 23.13 -12.77 22.37
CA ARG A 210 22.63 -14.13 22.52
C ARG A 210 22.28 -14.38 23.97
N GLN A 211 21.09 -14.89 24.22
CA GLN A 211 20.66 -15.24 25.57
C GLN A 211 20.09 -16.65 25.65
N ASP A 212 20.38 -17.31 26.76
CA ASP A 212 19.88 -18.66 27.08
C ASP A 212 18.68 -18.61 28.05
N THR A 213 18.18 -17.42 28.36
CA THR A 213 17.05 -17.20 29.28
C THR A 213 15.92 -16.44 28.60
N ASP A 214 14.69 -16.61 29.08
CA ASP A 214 13.50 -15.91 28.57
C ASP A 214 13.48 -14.41 28.93
N THR A 215 14.50 -13.90 29.65
CA THR A 215 14.58 -12.50 30.07
C THR A 215 15.63 -11.74 29.27
N ALA A 216 15.16 -10.81 28.44
CA ALA A 216 15.96 -9.88 27.66
C ALA A 216 16.75 -8.92 28.57
N THR A 217 18.07 -9.06 28.63
CA THR A 217 18.97 -8.20 29.46
C THR A 217 20.05 -7.47 28.66
N CYS A 218 20.49 -8.02 27.51
CA CYS A 218 21.47 -7.44 26.59
C CYS A 218 22.70 -6.86 27.29
N THR A 219 23.36 -7.70 28.09
CA THR A 219 24.58 -7.33 28.81
C THR A 219 25.83 -7.47 27.93
N PRO A 220 26.94 -6.79 28.25
CA PRO A 220 28.16 -6.88 27.45
C PRO A 220 28.71 -8.31 27.27
N ASP A 221 28.51 -9.20 28.25
CA ASP A 221 28.96 -10.59 28.18
C ASP A 221 28.13 -11.45 27.21
N GLU A 222 26.94 -10.97 26.82
CA GLU A 222 26.01 -11.64 25.90
C GLU A 222 26.13 -11.11 24.46
N LEU A 223 26.92 -10.05 24.24
CA LEU A 223 27.15 -9.46 22.93
C LEU A 223 27.89 -10.45 22.03
N VAL A 224 27.29 -10.77 20.87
CA VAL A 224 27.83 -11.73 19.91
C VAL A 224 28.03 -11.13 18.52
N PHE A 225 27.47 -9.96 18.26
CA PHE A 225 27.61 -9.27 16.98
C PHE A 225 27.56 -7.75 17.17
N THR A 226 28.38 -7.05 16.40
CA THR A 226 28.34 -5.61 16.23
C THR A 226 28.50 -5.31 14.74
N SER A 227 27.56 -4.56 14.16
CA SER A 227 27.62 -4.19 12.74
C SER A 227 28.77 -3.22 12.46
N LYS A 228 29.05 -2.96 11.18
CA LYS A 228 29.74 -1.73 10.81
C LYS A 228 28.88 -0.52 11.21
N VAL A 229 29.56 0.59 11.45
CA VAL A 229 28.91 1.89 11.62
C VAL A 229 28.31 2.32 10.28
N ILE A 230 27.07 2.75 10.31
CA ILE A 230 26.32 3.26 9.16
C ILE A 230 26.16 4.76 9.35
N ASP A 231 26.66 5.56 8.40
CA ASP A 231 26.40 7.00 8.38
C ASP A 231 24.96 7.23 7.90
N LEU A 232 24.17 7.98 8.66
CA LEU A 232 22.81 8.32 8.27
C LEU A 232 22.84 9.57 7.37
N ASP A 233 22.40 9.41 6.13
CA ASP A 233 22.31 10.47 5.12
C ASP A 233 20.91 11.08 5.00
N GLY A 234 19.95 10.59 5.79
CA GLY A 234 18.61 11.13 5.89
C GLY A 234 17.62 10.10 6.43
N PRO A 235 16.32 10.37 6.27
CA PRO A 235 15.28 9.38 6.51
C PRO A 235 15.38 8.25 5.48
N GLY A 236 15.15 7.02 5.90
CA GLY A 236 15.28 5.87 5.01
C GLY A 236 15.37 4.54 5.76
N GLU A 237 15.67 3.49 4.99
CA GLU A 237 15.94 2.15 5.52
C GLU A 237 17.43 1.86 5.54
N TYR A 238 17.92 1.38 6.68
CA TYR A 238 19.33 1.06 6.92
C TYR A 238 19.43 -0.35 7.48
N ALA A 239 20.06 -1.26 6.74
CA ALA A 239 20.27 -2.64 7.16
C ALA A 239 21.64 -2.82 7.84
N SER A 240 21.68 -3.65 8.88
CA SER A 240 22.94 -4.15 9.43
C SER A 240 23.67 -5.05 8.42
N ASP A 241 24.97 -5.27 8.63
CA ASP A 241 25.65 -6.36 7.93
C ASP A 241 25.01 -7.71 8.29
N GLU A 242 24.98 -8.65 7.35
CA GLU A 242 24.56 -10.02 7.64
C GLU A 242 25.51 -10.69 8.65
N VAL A 243 24.93 -11.45 9.58
CA VAL A 243 25.65 -12.26 10.55
C VAL A 243 25.14 -13.70 10.53
N ILE A 244 26.06 -14.67 10.56
CA ILE A 244 25.73 -16.08 10.75
C ILE A 244 26.01 -16.45 12.20
N PHE A 245 24.97 -16.82 12.93
CA PHE A 245 25.11 -17.25 14.32
C PHE A 245 25.50 -18.73 14.39
N GLU A 246 26.52 -19.05 15.20
CA GLU A 246 27.08 -20.40 15.31
C GLU A 246 26.33 -21.34 16.27
N LYS A 247 25.30 -20.84 16.96
CA LYS A 247 24.53 -21.62 17.94
C LYS A 247 23.04 -21.38 17.77
N ALA A 248 22.23 -22.42 17.93
CA ALA A 248 20.80 -22.24 18.13
C ALA A 248 20.51 -21.44 19.41
N GLY A 249 19.39 -20.73 19.40
CA GLY A 249 18.95 -19.89 20.51
C GLY A 249 18.30 -18.58 20.06
N THR A 250 18.04 -17.71 21.03
CA THR A 250 17.38 -16.43 20.83
C THR A 250 18.43 -15.31 20.84
N TYR A 251 18.33 -14.42 19.85
CA TYR A 251 19.21 -13.29 19.65
C TYR A 251 18.38 -12.02 19.66
N TYR A 252 18.71 -11.12 20.59
CA TYR A 252 18.06 -9.82 20.72
C TYR A 252 18.89 -8.75 20.03
N TRP A 253 18.25 -7.94 19.20
CA TRP A 253 18.89 -6.84 18.50
C TRP A 253 18.71 -5.55 19.31
N VAL A 254 19.75 -4.72 19.30
CA VAL A 254 19.72 -3.37 19.85
C VAL A 254 20.45 -2.45 18.89
N GLU A 255 19.72 -1.48 18.38
CA GLU A 255 20.21 -0.38 17.56
C GLU A 255 20.57 0.82 18.44
N THR A 256 21.60 1.56 18.05
CA THR A 256 21.98 2.82 18.69
C THR A 256 22.28 3.86 17.63
N VAL A 257 21.62 5.01 17.71
CA VAL A 257 21.96 6.19 16.91
C VAL A 257 22.69 7.20 17.78
N THR A 258 23.81 7.68 17.26
CA THR A 258 24.65 8.71 17.89
C THR A 258 24.81 9.91 16.98
N ASP A 259 25.10 11.09 17.55
CA ASP A 259 25.53 12.26 16.78
C ASP A 259 27.02 12.18 16.37
N GLN A 260 27.53 13.23 15.73
CA GLN A 260 28.93 13.32 15.32
C GLN A 260 29.92 13.25 16.50
N ASP A 261 29.51 13.68 17.69
CA ASP A 261 30.33 13.70 18.90
C ASP A 261 30.21 12.41 19.73
N GLY A 262 29.28 11.52 19.36
CA GLY A 262 29.02 10.25 20.03
C GLY A 262 27.94 10.31 21.12
N THR A 263 27.19 11.41 21.21
CA THR A 263 26.00 11.50 22.08
C THR A 263 24.93 10.57 21.57
N ILE A 264 24.34 9.76 22.44
CA ILE A 264 23.24 8.87 22.07
C ILE A 264 21.98 9.71 21.82
N LEU A 265 21.48 9.65 20.59
CA LEU A 265 20.22 10.27 20.16
C LEU A 265 19.05 9.30 20.32
N HIS A 266 19.28 8.02 20.02
CA HIS A 266 18.31 6.94 20.16
C HIS A 266 19.02 5.65 20.56
N ARG A 267 18.35 4.82 21.35
CA ARG A 267 18.81 3.45 21.66
C ARG A 267 17.61 2.51 21.83
N GLY A 268 17.68 1.39 21.14
CA GLY A 268 16.72 0.30 21.23
C GLY A 268 16.58 -0.26 22.64
N VAL A 269 15.37 -0.75 22.92
CA VAL A 269 15.08 -1.47 24.15
C VAL A 269 15.29 -2.97 23.90
N CYS A 270 16.16 -3.59 24.69
CA CYS A 270 16.39 -5.03 24.62
C CYS A 270 15.08 -5.82 24.75
N GLY A 271 14.84 -6.75 23.81
CA GLY A 271 13.63 -7.57 23.81
C GLY A 271 12.35 -6.84 23.38
N ALA A 272 12.47 -5.68 22.73
CA ALA A 272 11.32 -5.04 22.11
C ALA A 272 10.72 -5.93 21.00
N PRO A 273 9.41 -5.78 20.72
CA PRO A 273 8.78 -6.49 19.61
C PRO A 273 9.52 -6.24 18.30
N TYR A 274 9.67 -7.27 17.48
CA TYR A 274 10.40 -7.24 16.20
C TYR A 274 11.93 -7.12 16.31
N GLU A 275 12.49 -7.04 17.53
CA GLU A 275 13.94 -6.97 17.78
C GLU A 275 14.53 -8.34 18.13
N THR A 276 14.02 -9.43 17.55
CA THR A 276 14.40 -10.79 17.96
C THR A 276 14.52 -11.73 16.78
N THR A 277 15.66 -12.43 16.70
CA THR A 277 15.89 -13.55 15.80
C THR A 277 16.00 -14.85 16.58
N THR A 278 15.22 -15.85 16.20
CA THR A 278 15.36 -17.23 16.69
C THR A 278 16.16 -18.07 15.70
N VAL A 279 17.24 -18.69 16.16
CA VAL A 279 18.06 -19.60 15.34
C VAL A 279 17.72 -21.04 15.68
N THR A 280 17.31 -21.83 14.68
CA THR A 280 16.87 -23.22 14.88
C THR A 280 17.78 -24.25 14.17
N ASP A 281 18.03 -25.38 14.82
CA ASP A 281 18.84 -26.49 14.28
C ASP A 281 18.06 -27.39 13.29
N THR A 282 16.76 -27.16 13.12
CA THR A 282 15.85 -27.98 12.31
C THR A 282 15.02 -27.12 11.37
N PRO A 283 14.71 -27.58 10.13
CA PRO A 283 13.67 -26.95 9.32
C PRO A 283 12.34 -26.98 10.07
N ASP A 284 11.66 -25.84 10.21
CA ASP A 284 10.34 -25.79 10.84
C ASP A 284 9.36 -26.73 10.13
N GLU A 285 8.78 -27.68 10.87
CA GLU A 285 7.50 -28.27 10.51
C GLU A 285 6.41 -27.27 10.97
N PRO A 286 5.46 -26.88 10.11
CA PRO A 286 4.42 -25.93 10.51
C PRO A 286 3.67 -26.43 11.74
N GLY A 287 3.68 -25.64 12.82
CA GLY A 287 3.08 -26.01 14.10
C GLY A 287 1.61 -26.43 13.95
N LYS A 288 1.28 -27.60 14.49
CA LYS A 288 -0.10 -28.04 14.71
C LYS A 288 -0.72 -27.13 15.79
N PRO A 289 -1.90 -26.52 15.59
CA PRO A 289 -2.48 -25.63 16.58
C PRO A 289 -2.75 -26.35 17.90
N ASP A 290 -2.30 -25.76 19.01
CA ASP A 290 -2.68 -26.18 20.36
C ASP A 290 -4.19 -26.04 20.55
N VAL A 291 -4.77 -27.02 21.26
CA VAL A 291 -6.20 -27.07 21.59
C VAL A 291 -6.56 -25.84 22.44
N PRO A 292 -7.57 -25.03 22.07
CA PRO A 292 -7.88 -23.81 22.82
C PRO A 292 -8.31 -24.13 24.25
N GLY A 293 -7.62 -23.49 25.20
CA GLY A 293 -8.07 -23.38 26.59
C GLY A 293 -9.34 -22.54 26.73
N GLU A 294 -10.03 -22.77 27.84
CA GLU A 294 -11.36 -22.25 28.18
C GLU A 294 -11.46 -20.71 28.13
N LEU A 295 -12.62 -20.23 27.67
CA LEU A 295 -12.93 -18.85 27.27
C LEU A 295 -12.74 -17.82 28.40
N ALA A 296 -12.06 -16.70 28.10
CA ALA A 296 -12.16 -15.48 28.89
C ALA A 296 -13.30 -14.59 28.38
N HIS A 297 -14.27 -14.38 29.26
CA HIS A 297 -15.44 -13.54 29.08
C HIS A 297 -15.04 -12.05 29.23
N THR A 298 -15.09 -11.24 28.16
CA THR A 298 -15.16 -9.78 28.30
C THR A 298 -16.22 -9.22 27.36
N GLY A 299 -17.36 -8.85 27.94
CA GLY A 299 -18.39 -8.07 27.28
C GLY A 299 -18.21 -6.58 27.60
N GLY A 300 -18.44 -5.75 26.58
CA GLY A 300 -19.12 -4.44 26.64
C GLY A 300 -18.56 -3.30 27.50
N GLY A 301 -18.17 -2.20 26.85
CA GLY A 301 -18.15 -0.86 27.46
C GLY A 301 -17.27 0.16 26.71
N ASP A 302 -17.91 1.21 26.19
CA ASP A 302 -17.36 2.38 25.46
C ASP A 302 -16.10 3.04 26.08
N TRP A 303 -15.10 3.36 25.23
CA TRP A 303 -14.48 4.69 25.05
C TRP A 303 -13.31 4.67 24.03
N TRP A 304 -13.29 5.64 23.10
CA TRP A 304 -12.18 6.04 22.19
C TRP A 304 -11.36 7.17 22.86
N PRO A 305 -10.19 7.70 22.39
CA PRO A 305 -9.33 7.38 21.22
C PRO A 305 -7.86 7.04 21.54
N LEU A 306 -7.11 6.70 20.48
CA LEU A 306 -5.65 6.77 20.20
C LEU A 306 -5.16 5.40 19.69
N GLY A 307 -4.44 5.25 18.59
CA GLY A 307 -3.83 6.18 17.65
C GLY A 307 -3.41 5.42 16.38
N LEU A 308 -3.37 6.16 15.28
CA LEU A 308 -3.00 5.73 13.94
C LEU A 308 -1.52 5.36 13.89
N ALA A 309 -1.20 4.09 13.63
CA ALA A 309 0.11 3.67 13.13
C ALA A 309 -0.01 2.27 12.52
N GLY A 310 -0.25 2.20 11.21
CA GLY A 310 -0.38 0.92 10.52
C GLY A 310 -0.88 1.10 9.10
N GLY A 311 -0.17 1.86 8.29
CA GLY A 311 -0.55 2.07 6.91
C GLY A 311 0.63 2.45 6.06
N LEU A 312 1.43 1.47 5.64
CA LEU A 312 2.34 1.60 4.49
C LEU A 312 2.76 0.27 3.85
N MET A 313 1.91 -0.77 3.90
CA MET A 313 2.14 -2.01 3.12
C MET A 313 0.83 -2.56 2.54
N ALA A 314 0.32 -1.90 1.49
CA ALA A 314 -0.81 -2.39 0.70
C ALA A 314 -0.86 -1.77 -0.72
N ALA A 315 0.26 -1.69 -1.43
CA ALA A 315 0.32 -1.02 -2.74
C ALA A 315 -0.14 -1.87 -3.95
N ALA A 316 -0.57 -3.13 -3.78
CA ALA A 316 -1.01 -3.96 -4.92
C ALA A 316 -2.52 -4.26 -4.95
N THR A 317 -3.19 -4.35 -3.79
CA THR A 317 -4.62 -4.71 -3.70
C THR A 317 -5.55 -3.51 -3.50
N GLY A 318 -5.04 -2.35 -3.09
CA GLY A 318 -5.84 -1.14 -2.89
C GLY A 318 -6.33 -0.46 -4.18
N GLY A 319 -5.63 -0.69 -5.30
CA GLY A 319 -5.97 -0.07 -6.59
C GLY A 319 -7.40 -0.37 -7.03
N VAL A 320 -7.80 -1.64 -7.08
CA VAL A 320 -9.11 -2.05 -7.65
C VAL A 320 -10.31 -1.46 -6.89
N LEU A 321 -10.28 -1.44 -5.55
CA LEU A 321 -11.35 -0.88 -4.73
C LEU A 321 -11.42 0.66 -4.81
N LEU A 322 -10.28 1.33 -4.99
CA LEU A 322 -10.21 2.79 -5.13
C LEU A 322 -10.58 3.25 -6.57
N PHE A 323 -10.24 2.47 -7.60
CA PHE A 323 -10.71 2.68 -8.98
C PHE A 323 -12.24 2.60 -9.07
N GLY A 324 -12.88 1.66 -8.36
CA GLY A 324 -14.35 1.56 -8.29
C GLY A 324 -15.01 2.84 -7.76
N ARG A 325 -14.41 3.47 -6.74
CA ARG A 325 -14.90 4.73 -6.14
C ARG A 325 -14.79 5.92 -7.09
N ARG A 326 -13.74 6.01 -7.91
CA ARG A 326 -13.60 7.08 -8.92
C ARG A 326 -14.53 6.90 -10.11
N LEU A 327 -14.74 5.67 -10.57
CA LEU A 327 -15.69 5.39 -11.64
C LEU A 327 -17.11 5.84 -11.23
N ALA A 328 -17.46 5.69 -9.94
CA ALA A 328 -18.72 6.20 -9.39
C ALA A 328 -18.79 7.74 -9.45
N ILE A 329 -17.73 8.45 -9.06
CA ILE A 329 -17.68 9.92 -9.05
C ILE A 329 -17.66 10.52 -10.48
N ALA A 330 -16.95 9.89 -11.42
CA ALA A 330 -16.93 10.30 -12.83
C ALA A 330 -18.32 10.16 -13.48
N ARG A 331 -19.07 9.11 -13.12
CA ARG A 331 -20.45 8.89 -13.57
C ARG A 331 -21.43 9.92 -13.00
N GLU A 332 -21.25 10.36 -11.76
CA GLU A 332 -22.07 11.43 -11.16
C GLU A 332 -21.87 12.79 -11.84
N ARG A 333 -20.66 13.14 -12.30
CA ARG A 333 -20.39 14.41 -13.00
C ARG A 333 -20.96 14.50 -14.42
N ALA A 334 -21.20 13.38 -15.08
CA ALA A 334 -21.72 13.34 -16.45
C ALA A 334 -23.26 13.49 -16.55
N GLY A 335 -23.96 13.68 -15.42
CA GLY A 335 -25.41 13.93 -15.41
C GLY A 335 -26.26 12.78 -15.96
N TYR A 336 -25.73 11.55 -15.96
CA TYR A 336 -26.46 10.38 -16.43
C TYR A 336 -27.44 9.92 -15.35
N VAL A 337 -28.69 10.40 -15.42
CA VAL A 337 -29.82 9.62 -14.89
C VAL A 337 -29.88 8.37 -15.76
N ARG A 338 -29.71 7.20 -15.16
CA ARG A 338 -29.83 5.95 -15.93
C ARG A 338 -31.27 5.86 -16.40
N ASP A 339 -31.50 5.47 -17.65
CA ASP A 339 -32.85 5.14 -18.14
C ASP A 339 -33.52 4.04 -17.28
N GLU A 340 -32.73 3.32 -16.46
CA GLU A 340 -33.16 2.33 -15.46
C GLU A 340 -33.65 2.92 -14.12
N ASP A 341 -33.39 4.20 -13.82
CA ASP A 341 -33.92 4.90 -12.64
C ASP A 341 -35.32 5.52 -12.95
N LEU A 342 -35.65 5.74 -14.23
CA LEU A 342 -36.99 6.15 -14.69
C LEU A 342 -38.11 5.18 -14.29
N PRO A 343 -37.98 3.85 -14.47
CA PRO A 343 -39.01 2.91 -14.05
C PRO A 343 -39.14 2.83 -12.52
N PHE A 344 -38.11 3.16 -11.73
CA PHE A 344 -38.22 3.22 -10.26
C PHE A 344 -38.95 4.47 -9.77
N GLU A 345 -38.72 5.62 -10.39
CA GLU A 345 -39.48 6.85 -10.10
C GLU A 345 -40.93 6.75 -10.62
N GLU A 346 -41.19 6.12 -11.76
CA GLU A 346 -42.55 5.78 -12.22
C GLU A 346 -43.26 4.81 -11.27
N PHE A 347 -42.54 3.79 -10.78
CA PHE A 347 -43.04 2.82 -9.80
C PHE A 347 -43.35 3.49 -8.46
N LYS A 348 -42.50 4.42 -8.00
CA LYS A 348 -42.70 5.17 -6.75
C LYS A 348 -43.89 6.14 -6.85
N ALA A 349 -44.04 6.84 -7.97
CA ALA A 349 -45.20 7.71 -8.24
C ALA A 349 -46.53 6.93 -8.26
N GLN A 350 -46.50 5.66 -8.72
CA GLN A 350 -47.67 4.77 -8.71
C GLN A 350 -48.14 4.37 -7.30
N PHE A 351 -47.25 4.38 -6.31
CA PHE A 351 -47.58 4.03 -4.92
C PHE A 351 -47.80 5.24 -4.01
N GLU A 352 -47.31 6.42 -4.38
CA GLU A 352 -47.58 7.67 -3.66
C GLU A 352 -48.91 8.33 -4.07
N GLY A 353 -49.39 8.10 -5.30
CA GLY A 353 -50.72 8.54 -5.76
C GLY A 353 -51.92 7.74 -5.21
N ALA A 354 -51.68 6.65 -4.47
CA ALA A 354 -52.73 5.78 -3.92
C ALA A 354 -53.04 6.06 -2.43
N LYS A 355 -52.60 7.20 -1.89
CA LYS A 355 -52.85 7.61 -0.49
C LYS A 355 -53.75 8.84 -0.30
N GLU A 356 -54.32 9.38 -1.37
CA GLU A 356 -55.41 10.36 -1.28
C GLU A 356 -56.56 9.93 -2.20
N ASP A 357 -57.38 9.00 -1.70
CA ASP A 357 -58.86 9.02 -1.76
C ASP A 357 -59.46 7.92 -0.86
#